data_AF-A0A816F7X5-F1
#
_entry.id   AF-A0A816F7X5-F1
#
_cell.length_a   1.000
_cell.length_b   1.000
_cell.length_c   1.000
_cell.angle_alpha   90.00
_cell.angle_beta   90.00
_cell.angle_gamma   90.00
#
_symmetry.space_group_name_H-M   'P 1'
#
loop_
_entity.id
_entity.type
_entity.pdbx_description
1 polymer ?
#
loop_
_entity_poly.entity_id
_entity_poly.type
_entity_poly.pdbx_seq_one_letter_code
_entity_poly.pdbx_strand_id
1 'polypeptide(L)'
;MEKFQYGYFDCRNRPPPILVKHMQNDRISATAAQKLCLFRLFPIIFNDFIHDVPSMIVYKQLREILDLVLSIPFRKQWIPVLRDLCIGFHESMLLYFHTKMVPKIHFVCEYDKIINDYGPSIRQWCFRYEGCHAYFKKIALRSNNFKNVPKMLATRYCLKQAFKLSQLNRMKNLHYAVRITNTQRTSFTTQIKNILLDHFGRINPEKDLIQCNKLFHENVEYYRSSVYVLDLRDPDEQPIFAQIIYILKNNEKWWFIIDTLETIGYDESLCSWEVKSMDRFSLMDPHHMKYYYKGLDIYELKNSSFVSFTARFTLY
;
A
#
# COMPACT_ATOMS: atom_id res chain seq x y z
N MET A 1 9.03 -12.94 -12.98
CA MET A 1 7.72 -12.61 -12.37
C MET A 1 7.05 -13.79 -11.64
N GLU A 2 6.97 -15.00 -12.21
CA GLU A 2 6.31 -16.14 -11.54
C GLU A 2 7.03 -16.61 -10.27
N LYS A 3 8.37 -16.52 -10.26
CA LYS A 3 9.23 -16.81 -9.11
C LYS A 3 9.33 -15.68 -8.08
N PHE A 4 8.82 -14.49 -8.38
CA PHE A 4 8.91 -13.35 -7.47
C PHE A 4 7.98 -13.54 -6.28
N GLN A 5 8.52 -13.40 -5.08
CA GLN A 5 7.76 -13.54 -3.83
C GLN A 5 7.12 -12.21 -3.48
N TYR A 6 5.79 -12.15 -3.56
CA TYR A 6 5.02 -10.96 -3.16
C TYR A 6 4.77 -11.01 -1.66
N GLY A 7 4.97 -9.89 -0.97
CA GLY A 7 4.59 -9.74 0.43
C GLY A 7 3.08 -9.81 0.67
N TYR A 8 2.68 -9.70 1.94
CA TYR A 8 1.31 -9.96 2.37
C TYR A 8 0.29 -9.03 1.70
N PHE A 9 0.58 -7.72 1.71
CA PHE A 9 -0.32 -6.72 1.17
C PHE A 9 -0.38 -6.77 -0.36
N ASP A 10 0.75 -7.05 -0.98
CA ASP A 10 0.90 -7.03 -2.43
C ASP A 10 0.41 -8.32 -3.11
N CYS A 11 0.42 -9.45 -2.39
CA CYS A 11 -0.11 -10.72 -2.87
C CYS A 11 -1.58 -10.64 -3.29
N ARG A 12 -2.40 -9.81 -2.60
CA ARG A 12 -3.82 -9.61 -2.95
C ARG A 12 -4.01 -9.00 -4.34
N ASN A 13 -3.05 -8.20 -4.78
CA ASN A 13 -3.04 -7.54 -6.08
C ASN A 13 -1.92 -8.07 -6.98
N ARG A 14 -1.49 -9.33 -6.78
CA ARG A 14 -0.47 -9.95 -7.60
C ARG A 14 -0.87 -9.87 -9.09
N PRO A 15 0.00 -9.34 -9.96
CA PRO A 15 -0.28 -9.30 -11.38
C PRO A 15 -0.35 -10.71 -11.96
N PRO A 16 -1.25 -10.95 -12.95
CA PRO A 16 -1.31 -12.21 -13.64
C PRO A 16 -0.02 -12.45 -14.44
N PRO A 17 0.32 -13.72 -14.74
CA PRO A 17 1.51 -14.03 -15.54
C PRO A 17 1.43 -13.34 -16.92
N ILE A 18 2.58 -12.82 -17.36
CA ILE A 18 2.73 -12.24 -18.69
C ILE A 18 2.89 -13.40 -19.68
N LEU A 19 1.85 -13.63 -20.49
CA LEU A 19 1.82 -14.69 -21.50
C LEU A 19 2.29 -14.15 -22.86
N VAL A 20 2.79 -15.03 -23.73
CA VAL A 20 3.26 -14.67 -25.09
C VAL A 20 2.20 -13.90 -25.89
N LYS A 21 0.92 -14.27 -25.76
CA LYS A 21 -0.20 -13.56 -26.40
C LYS A 21 -0.33 -12.08 -25.99
N HIS A 22 0.16 -11.70 -24.81
CA HIS A 22 0.15 -10.31 -24.35
C HIS A 22 1.21 -9.49 -25.09
N MET A 23 2.35 -10.10 -25.43
CA MET A 23 3.43 -9.49 -26.20
C MET A 23 3.01 -9.26 -27.65
N GLN A 24 2.21 -10.15 -28.22
CA GLN A 24 1.69 -10.01 -29.58
C GLN A 24 0.65 -8.88 -29.72
N ASN A 25 -0.05 -8.53 -28.64
CA ASN A 25 -1.15 -7.56 -28.66
C ASN A 25 -0.85 -6.25 -27.92
N ASP A 26 0.39 -6.07 -27.41
CA ASP A 26 0.81 -4.96 -26.55
C ASP A 26 -0.14 -4.68 -25.37
N ARG A 27 -0.78 -5.73 -24.83
CA ARG A 27 -1.85 -5.57 -23.83
C ARG A 27 -1.73 -6.59 -22.71
N ILE A 28 -1.53 -6.08 -21.50
CA ILE A 28 -1.59 -6.86 -20.27
C ILE A 28 -3.04 -6.83 -19.74
N SER A 29 -3.69 -7.98 -19.75
CA SER A 29 -5.02 -8.17 -19.16
C SER A 29 -4.90 -8.29 -17.65
N ALA A 30 -5.17 -7.20 -16.94
CA ALA A 30 -5.11 -7.13 -15.48
C ALA A 30 -6.02 -6.01 -14.96
N THR A 31 -6.48 -6.14 -13.71
CA THR A 31 -7.21 -5.05 -13.03
C THR A 31 -6.31 -3.84 -12.78
N ALA A 32 -6.90 -2.67 -12.56
CA ALA A 32 -6.12 -1.45 -12.28
C ALA A 32 -5.22 -1.60 -11.03
N ALA A 33 -5.71 -2.27 -9.97
CA ALA A 33 -4.92 -2.55 -8.77
C ALA A 33 -3.72 -3.47 -9.04
N GLN A 34 -3.89 -4.48 -9.89
CA GLN A 34 -2.81 -5.38 -10.30
C GLN A 34 -1.78 -4.66 -11.18
N LYS A 35 -2.22 -3.78 -12.07
CA LYS A 35 -1.33 -2.95 -12.90
C LYS A 35 -0.53 -1.98 -12.05
N LEU A 36 -1.15 -1.35 -11.05
CA LEU A 36 -0.43 -0.48 -10.11
C LEU A 36 0.57 -1.26 -9.23
N CYS A 37 0.20 -2.47 -8.79
CA CYS A 37 1.12 -3.35 -8.06
C CYS A 37 2.35 -3.72 -8.90
N LEU A 38 2.12 -4.16 -10.14
CA LEU A 38 3.19 -4.41 -11.11
C LEU A 38 4.02 -3.15 -11.35
N PHE A 39 3.38 -2.04 -11.71
CA PHE A 39 4.05 -0.78 -11.99
C PHE A 39 4.95 -0.39 -10.82
N ARG A 40 4.46 -0.46 -9.59
CA ARG A 40 5.25 -0.05 -8.43
C ARG A 40 6.46 -0.95 -8.17
N LEU A 41 6.29 -2.27 -8.30
CA LEU A 41 7.34 -3.26 -8.05
C LEU A 41 8.18 -3.55 -9.30
N PHE A 42 7.91 -2.88 -10.43
CA PHE A 42 8.55 -3.17 -11.70
C PHE A 42 10.09 -3.13 -11.60
N PRO A 43 10.72 -2.11 -10.99
CA PRO A 43 12.17 -2.05 -10.90
C PRO A 43 12.77 -3.16 -10.04
N ILE A 44 12.09 -3.52 -8.94
CA ILE A 44 12.51 -4.59 -8.03
C ILE A 44 12.41 -5.96 -8.71
N ILE A 45 11.33 -6.20 -9.46
CA ILE A 45 11.09 -7.47 -10.17
C ILE A 45 12.08 -7.67 -11.32
N PHE A 46 12.48 -6.59 -11.99
CA PHE A 46 13.30 -6.60 -13.21
C PHE A 46 14.67 -5.94 -13.02
N ASN A 47 15.17 -5.96 -11.79
CA ASN A 47 16.44 -5.32 -11.40
C ASN A 47 17.63 -5.75 -12.28
N ASP A 48 17.64 -7.01 -12.73
CA ASP A 48 18.76 -7.59 -13.46
C ASP A 48 19.08 -6.92 -14.80
N PHE A 49 18.11 -6.22 -15.42
CA PHE A 49 18.30 -5.61 -16.75
C PHE A 49 17.77 -4.17 -16.82
N ILE A 50 17.33 -3.59 -15.70
CA ILE A 50 16.70 -2.28 -15.71
C ILE A 50 17.65 -1.17 -16.19
N HIS A 51 18.94 -1.32 -15.91
CA HIS A 51 19.98 -0.36 -16.31
C HIS A 51 20.27 -0.40 -17.82
N ASP A 52 19.92 -1.50 -18.50
CA ASP A 52 20.22 -1.70 -19.92
C ASP A 52 19.13 -1.13 -20.85
N VAL A 53 18.09 -0.51 -20.29
CA VAL A 53 16.91 -0.05 -21.04
C VAL A 53 16.85 1.49 -21.01
N PRO A 54 17.28 2.19 -22.08
CA PRO A 54 17.28 3.66 -22.12
C PRO A 54 15.91 4.30 -21.90
N SER A 55 14.84 3.64 -22.35
CA SER A 55 13.46 4.12 -22.20
C SER A 55 12.94 4.07 -20.76
N MET A 56 13.73 3.57 -19.80
CA MET A 56 13.39 3.60 -18.38
C MET A 56 13.17 4.99 -17.81
N ILE A 57 13.73 6.03 -18.43
CA ILE A 57 13.46 7.42 -18.05
C ILE A 57 11.96 7.75 -18.11
N VAL A 58 11.24 7.21 -19.10
CA VAL A 58 9.78 7.37 -19.24
C VAL A 58 9.06 6.77 -18.05
N TYR A 59 9.49 5.60 -17.60
CA TYR A 59 8.93 4.93 -16.41
C TYR A 59 9.21 5.76 -15.15
N LYS A 60 10.44 6.24 -14.96
CA LYS A 60 10.83 7.02 -13.77
C LYS A 60 10.03 8.32 -13.66
N GLN A 61 9.92 9.07 -14.75
CA GLN A 61 9.11 10.29 -14.79
C GLN A 61 7.64 10.01 -14.48
N LEU A 62 7.05 8.97 -15.09
CA LEU A 62 5.67 8.58 -14.78
C LEU A 62 5.51 8.14 -13.32
N ARG A 63 6.53 7.49 -12.75
CA ARG A 63 6.53 7.09 -11.36
C ARG A 63 6.53 8.30 -10.43
N GLU A 64 7.38 9.29 -10.68
CA GLU A 64 7.41 10.54 -9.90
C GLU A 64 6.09 11.33 -10.01
N ILE A 65 5.51 11.41 -11.21
CA ILE A 65 4.17 11.99 -11.41
C ILE A 65 3.15 11.26 -10.55
N LEU A 66 3.14 9.92 -10.56
CA LEU A 66 2.20 9.14 -9.76
C LEU A 66 2.43 9.32 -8.26
N ASP A 67 3.67 9.39 -7.80
CA ASP A 67 3.99 9.60 -6.39
C ASP A 67 3.45 10.96 -5.92
N LEU A 68 3.55 12.02 -6.74
CA LEU A 68 2.91 13.30 -6.46
C LEU A 68 1.38 13.21 -6.48
N VAL A 69 0.78 12.75 -7.58
CA VAL A 69 -0.67 12.78 -7.83
C VAL A 69 -1.46 11.89 -6.84
N LEU A 70 -0.85 10.81 -6.35
CA LEU A 70 -1.44 9.90 -5.37
C LEU A 70 -1.21 10.32 -3.91
N SER A 71 -0.45 11.39 -3.67
CA SER A 71 -0.19 11.92 -2.33
C SER A 71 -1.45 12.50 -1.69
N ILE A 72 -1.62 12.25 -0.40
CA ILE A 72 -2.65 12.86 0.43
C ILE A 72 -1.99 13.26 1.77
N PRO A 73 -1.89 14.56 2.10
CA PRO A 73 -2.31 15.72 1.31
C PRO A 73 -1.43 15.96 0.06
N PHE A 74 -1.92 16.75 -0.89
CA PHE A 74 -1.13 17.25 -2.02
C PHE A 74 -0.79 18.71 -1.75
N ARG A 75 0.50 19.07 -1.80
CA ARG A 75 0.94 20.47 -1.62
C ARG A 75 0.84 21.25 -2.92
N LYS A 76 0.22 22.44 -2.88
CA LYS A 76 0.18 23.36 -4.04
C LYS A 76 1.57 23.77 -4.54
N GLN A 77 2.56 23.82 -3.64
CA GLN A 77 3.95 24.11 -3.99
C GLN A 77 4.57 23.07 -4.93
N TRP A 78 3.99 21.87 -5.05
CA TRP A 78 4.45 20.85 -5.99
C TRP A 78 3.91 21.03 -7.41
N ILE A 79 2.98 21.95 -7.65
CA ILE A 79 2.39 22.17 -8.97
C ILE A 79 3.45 22.51 -10.04
N PRO A 80 4.42 23.41 -9.79
CA PRO A 80 5.49 23.67 -10.76
C PRO A 80 6.32 22.43 -11.06
N VAL A 81 6.70 21.66 -10.03
CA VAL A 81 7.46 20.41 -10.20
C VAL A 81 6.66 19.39 -11.00
N LEU A 82 5.37 19.25 -10.72
CA LEU A 82 4.47 18.36 -11.48
C LEU A 82 4.39 18.79 -12.95
N ARG A 83 4.30 20.09 -13.24
CA ARG A 83 4.30 20.61 -14.61
C ARG A 83 5.56 20.21 -15.36
N ASP A 84 6.73 20.46 -14.78
CA ASP A 84 8.01 20.15 -15.40
C ASP A 84 8.16 18.65 -15.66
N LEU A 85 7.74 17.81 -14.70
CA LEU A 85 7.69 16.36 -14.86
C LEU A 85 6.75 15.93 -15.99
N CYS A 86 5.57 16.55 -16.10
CA CYS A 86 4.60 16.25 -17.15
C CYS A 86 5.13 16.62 -18.55
N ILE A 87 5.85 17.74 -18.69
CA ILE A 87 6.50 18.15 -19.94
C ILE A 87 7.60 17.14 -20.29
N GLY A 88 8.51 16.84 -19.36
CA GLY A 88 9.61 15.90 -19.58
C GLY A 88 9.12 14.48 -19.91
N PHE A 89 8.03 14.03 -19.26
CA PHE A 89 7.35 12.77 -19.58
C PHE A 89 6.82 12.76 -21.01
N HIS A 90 6.19 13.85 -21.47
CA HIS A 90 5.67 13.94 -22.83
C HIS A 90 6.80 13.89 -23.87
N GLU A 91 7.88 14.64 -23.66
CA GLU A 91 9.05 14.65 -24.54
C GLU A 91 9.71 13.27 -24.61
N SER A 92 9.85 12.59 -23.46
CA SER A 92 10.43 11.25 -23.40
C SER A 92 9.52 10.20 -24.07
N MET A 93 8.20 10.34 -23.93
CA MET A 93 7.22 9.52 -24.64
C MET A 93 7.32 9.70 -26.16
N LEU A 94 7.50 10.93 -26.64
CA LEU A 94 7.74 11.20 -28.06
C LEU A 94 9.05 10.57 -28.55
N LEU A 95 10.13 10.74 -27.78
CA LEU A 95 11.45 10.23 -28.16
C LEU A 95 11.47 8.70 -28.27
N TYR A 96 10.97 7.99 -27.25
CA TYR A 96 11.08 6.53 -27.16
C TYR A 96 9.88 5.78 -27.71
N PHE A 97 8.70 6.41 -27.75
CA PHE A 97 7.43 5.75 -28.06
C PHE A 97 6.50 6.61 -28.94
N HIS A 98 7.04 7.36 -29.91
CA HIS A 98 6.27 8.24 -30.83
C HIS A 98 5.01 7.59 -31.43
N THR A 99 5.02 6.29 -31.75
CA THR A 99 3.86 5.58 -32.32
C THR A 99 2.76 5.23 -31.31
N LYS A 100 2.98 5.45 -30.01
CA LYS A 100 2.07 5.11 -28.91
C LYS A 100 1.50 6.34 -28.19
N MET A 101 1.51 7.51 -28.84
CA MET A 101 0.94 8.75 -28.32
C MET A 101 -0.59 8.74 -28.33
N VAL A 102 -1.17 8.14 -27.30
CA VAL A 102 -2.63 8.09 -27.11
C VAL A 102 -3.14 9.30 -26.31
N PRO A 103 -4.45 9.66 -26.38
CA PRO A 103 -5.01 10.78 -25.64
C PRO A 103 -4.73 10.76 -24.13
N LYS A 104 -4.58 9.57 -23.52
CA LYS A 104 -4.20 9.45 -22.11
C LYS A 104 -2.85 10.10 -21.79
N ILE A 105 -1.88 10.03 -22.70
CA ILE A 105 -0.57 10.65 -22.54
C ILE A 105 -0.72 12.18 -22.59
N HIS A 106 -1.53 12.69 -23.51
CA HIS A 106 -1.84 14.12 -23.58
C HIS A 106 -2.54 14.62 -22.31
N PHE A 107 -3.48 13.85 -21.74
CA PHE A 107 -4.13 14.25 -20.50
C PHE A 107 -3.17 14.34 -19.30
N VAL A 108 -2.08 13.56 -19.27
CA VAL A 108 -1.06 13.69 -18.21
C VAL A 108 -0.40 15.07 -18.26
N CYS A 109 -0.22 15.66 -19.45
CA CYS A 109 0.35 17.01 -19.61
C CYS A 109 -0.48 18.10 -18.93
N GLU A 110 -1.76 17.85 -18.66
CA GLU A 110 -2.69 18.81 -18.07
C GLU A 110 -2.94 18.55 -16.58
N TYR A 111 -2.24 17.59 -15.97
CA TYR A 111 -2.45 17.23 -14.56
C TYR A 111 -2.16 18.38 -13.60
N ASP A 112 -1.19 19.24 -13.90
CA ASP A 112 -0.87 20.41 -13.09
C ASP A 112 -2.07 21.38 -13.03
N LYS A 113 -2.68 21.69 -14.18
CA LYS A 113 -3.86 22.57 -14.27
C LYS A 113 -5.08 21.93 -13.62
N ILE A 114 -5.34 20.66 -13.91
CA ILE A 114 -6.47 19.92 -13.33
C ILE A 114 -6.37 19.90 -11.80
N ILE A 115 -5.18 19.63 -11.25
CA ILE A 115 -4.99 19.58 -9.79
C ILE A 115 -5.05 20.99 -9.18
N ASN A 116 -4.54 22.00 -9.87
CA ASN A 116 -4.63 23.39 -9.41
C ASN A 116 -6.10 23.84 -9.27
N ASP A 117 -6.92 23.52 -10.26
CA ASP A 117 -8.29 24.06 -10.37
C ASP A 117 -9.30 23.20 -9.59
N TYR A 118 -9.14 21.87 -9.60
CA TYR A 118 -10.12 20.94 -9.02
C TYR A 118 -9.61 20.17 -7.79
N GLY A 119 -8.33 20.34 -7.43
CA GLY A 119 -7.69 19.65 -6.33
C GLY A 119 -7.16 18.25 -6.69
N PRO A 120 -6.71 17.47 -5.68
CA PRO A 120 -5.96 16.23 -5.91
C PRO A 120 -6.75 15.19 -6.71
N SER A 121 -6.16 14.64 -7.77
CA SER A 121 -6.84 13.70 -8.68
C SER A 121 -7.32 12.41 -8.00
N ILE A 122 -6.66 12.00 -6.91
CA ILE A 122 -7.08 10.86 -6.08
C ILE A 122 -8.48 11.04 -5.46
N ARG A 123 -8.98 12.28 -5.33
CA ARG A 123 -10.36 12.53 -4.87
C ARG A 123 -11.39 12.35 -5.98
N GLN A 124 -10.96 12.35 -7.23
CA GLN A 124 -11.81 12.26 -8.42
C GLN A 124 -11.77 10.88 -9.10
N TRP A 125 -10.87 9.99 -8.67
CA TRP A 125 -10.70 8.68 -9.30
C TRP A 125 -11.92 7.75 -9.13
N CYS A 126 -12.11 6.84 -10.09
CA CYS A 126 -13.28 5.96 -10.10
C CYS A 126 -13.07 4.58 -9.43
N PHE A 127 -11.92 4.34 -8.79
CA PHE A 127 -11.57 3.04 -8.18
C PHE A 127 -12.66 2.51 -7.22
N ARG A 128 -13.22 3.39 -6.39
CA ARG A 128 -14.26 3.03 -5.42
C ARG A 128 -15.59 2.70 -6.10
N TYR A 129 -15.97 3.45 -7.14
CA TYR A 129 -17.18 3.21 -7.91
C TYR A 129 -17.10 1.88 -8.67
N GLU A 130 -15.97 1.61 -9.34
CA GLU A 130 -15.73 0.34 -10.03
C GLU A 130 -15.76 -0.86 -9.07
N GLY A 131 -15.15 -0.71 -7.90
CA GLY A 131 -15.19 -1.73 -6.84
C GLY A 131 -16.61 -2.02 -6.35
N CYS A 132 -17.47 -0.99 -6.26
CA CYS A 132 -18.89 -1.16 -5.95
C CYS A 132 -19.62 -1.92 -7.07
N HIS A 133 -19.41 -1.53 -8.33
CA HIS A 133 -20.00 -2.22 -9.48
C HIS A 133 -19.60 -3.69 -9.61
N ALA A 134 -18.36 -4.05 -9.21
CA ALA A 134 -17.90 -5.43 -9.21
C ALA A 134 -18.77 -6.36 -8.34
N TYR A 135 -19.34 -5.85 -7.23
CA TYR A 135 -20.29 -6.61 -6.40
C TYR A 135 -21.58 -6.92 -7.18
N PHE A 136 -22.15 -5.92 -7.85
CA PHE A 136 -23.39 -6.08 -8.62
C PHE A 136 -23.20 -7.04 -9.80
N LYS A 137 -22.12 -6.90 -10.57
CA LYS A 137 -21.79 -7.80 -11.69
C LYS A 137 -21.72 -9.25 -11.23
N LYS A 138 -21.02 -9.52 -10.12
CA LYS A 138 -20.88 -10.87 -9.55
C LYS A 138 -22.21 -11.47 -9.13
N ILE A 139 -23.11 -10.68 -8.53
CA ILE A 139 -24.43 -11.18 -8.12
C ILE A 139 -25.32 -11.44 -9.32
N ALA A 140 -25.37 -10.52 -10.28
CA ALA A 140 -26.18 -10.69 -11.49
C ALA A 140 -25.84 -12.01 -12.19
N LEU A 141 -24.53 -12.28 -12.40
CA LEU A 141 -24.03 -13.52 -13.00
C LEU A 141 -24.36 -14.79 -12.19
N ARG A 142 -24.34 -14.73 -10.84
CA ARG A 142 -24.51 -15.92 -9.99
C ARG A 142 -25.96 -16.21 -9.60
N SER A 143 -26.80 -15.19 -9.61
CA SER A 143 -28.18 -15.27 -9.11
C SER A 143 -29.11 -16.05 -10.03
N ASN A 144 -28.75 -16.20 -11.31
CA ASN A 144 -29.58 -16.81 -12.37
C ASN A 144 -31.04 -16.30 -12.38
N ASN A 145 -31.29 -15.11 -11.83
CA ASN A 145 -32.61 -14.49 -11.81
C ASN A 145 -32.64 -13.41 -12.88
N PHE A 146 -33.41 -13.66 -13.94
CA PHE A 146 -33.55 -12.74 -15.07
C PHE A 146 -34.78 -11.84 -14.96
N LYS A 147 -35.65 -12.05 -13.95
CA LYS A 147 -36.84 -11.24 -13.73
C LYS A 147 -36.52 -10.08 -12.79
N ASN A 148 -36.68 -8.85 -13.28
CA ASN A 148 -36.48 -7.62 -12.51
C ASN A 148 -35.11 -7.56 -11.80
N VAL A 149 -34.02 -7.83 -12.55
CA VAL A 149 -32.63 -7.80 -12.07
C VAL A 149 -32.31 -6.54 -11.25
N PRO A 150 -32.69 -5.31 -11.67
CA PRO A 150 -32.39 -4.11 -10.89
C PRO A 150 -33.01 -4.14 -9.48
N LYS A 151 -34.27 -4.60 -9.36
CA LYS A 151 -34.96 -4.71 -8.06
C LYS A 151 -34.24 -5.67 -7.13
N MET A 152 -33.88 -6.86 -7.63
CA MET A 152 -33.14 -7.84 -6.84
C MET A 152 -31.78 -7.29 -6.38
N LEU A 153 -31.01 -6.68 -7.28
CA LEU A 153 -29.71 -6.10 -6.97
C LEU A 153 -29.81 -4.98 -5.92
N ALA A 154 -30.78 -4.08 -6.09
CA ALA A 154 -31.05 -3.00 -5.15
C ALA A 154 -31.43 -3.55 -3.77
N THR A 155 -32.40 -4.48 -3.68
CA THR A 155 -32.82 -5.08 -2.41
C THR A 155 -31.65 -5.75 -1.68
N ARG A 156 -30.85 -6.57 -2.38
CA ARG A 156 -29.69 -7.22 -1.76
C ARG A 156 -28.62 -6.23 -1.30
N TYR A 157 -28.40 -5.15 -2.06
CA TYR A 157 -27.46 -4.11 -1.67
C TYR A 157 -27.96 -3.33 -0.45
N CYS A 158 -29.23 -2.94 -0.41
CA CYS A 158 -29.84 -2.28 0.75
C CYS A 158 -29.73 -3.14 2.01
N LEU A 159 -30.06 -4.44 1.94
CA LEU A 159 -29.92 -5.36 3.07
C LEU A 159 -28.46 -5.48 3.55
N LYS A 160 -27.51 -5.57 2.62
CA LYS A 160 -26.08 -5.59 2.93
C LYS A 160 -25.64 -4.30 3.64
N GLN A 161 -26.13 -3.14 3.21
CA GLN A 161 -25.78 -1.87 3.84
C GLN A 161 -26.45 -1.69 5.19
N ALA A 162 -27.72 -2.08 5.34
CA ALA A 162 -28.42 -2.09 6.62
C ALA A 162 -27.68 -2.98 7.65
N PHE A 163 -27.23 -4.17 7.24
CA PHE A 163 -26.43 -5.06 8.08
C PHE A 163 -25.09 -4.44 8.49
N LYS A 164 -24.37 -3.80 7.55
CA LYS A 164 -23.12 -3.11 7.88
C LYS A 164 -23.35 -1.96 8.87
N LEU A 165 -24.40 -1.18 8.66
CA LEU A 165 -24.76 -0.06 9.51
C LEU A 165 -25.16 -0.53 10.92
N SER A 166 -25.93 -1.61 11.02
CA SER A 166 -26.32 -2.19 12.31
C SER A 166 -25.12 -2.75 13.07
N GLN A 167 -24.12 -3.30 12.37
CA GLN A 167 -22.84 -3.65 12.98
C GLN A 167 -22.08 -2.42 13.46
N LEU A 168 -21.96 -1.36 12.64
CA LEU A 168 -21.27 -0.12 13.06
C LEU A 168 -21.88 0.49 14.34
N ASN A 169 -23.20 0.46 14.48
CA ASN A 169 -23.88 0.94 15.69
C ASN A 169 -23.67 0.04 16.92
N ARG A 170 -23.46 -1.27 16.75
CA ARG A 170 -23.02 -2.16 17.84
C ARG A 170 -21.52 -2.06 18.12
N MET A 171 -20.73 -1.54 17.18
CA MET A 171 -19.26 -1.53 17.21
C MET A 171 -18.62 -0.25 17.76
N LYS A 172 -19.38 0.72 18.30
CA LYS A 172 -18.79 1.85 19.04
C LYS A 172 -17.94 1.42 20.26
N ASN A 173 -18.07 0.17 20.73
CA ASN A 173 -17.43 -0.33 21.96
C ASN A 173 -16.52 -1.56 21.80
N LEU A 174 -16.06 -1.98 20.61
CA LEU A 174 -15.15 -3.15 20.50
C LEU A 174 -13.99 -2.97 19.53
N HIS A 175 -12.77 -2.91 20.09
CA HIS A 175 -11.49 -3.19 19.43
C HIS A 175 -11.47 -4.64 18.91
N TYR A 176 -12.00 -4.88 17.71
CA TYR A 176 -12.19 -6.22 17.17
C TYR A 176 -11.01 -6.67 16.28
N ALA A 177 -10.32 -7.73 16.70
CA ALA A 177 -9.44 -8.50 15.82
C ALA A 177 -10.28 -9.40 14.89
N VAL A 178 -10.29 -9.09 13.59
CA VAL A 178 -11.07 -9.83 12.57
C VAL A 178 -10.66 -11.28 12.39
N ARG A 179 -9.46 -11.65 12.80
CA ARG A 179 -8.97 -13.02 12.66
C ARG A 179 -7.72 -13.18 13.49
N ILE A 180 -7.87 -13.77 14.68
CA ILE A 180 -6.72 -14.35 15.37
C ILE A 180 -6.42 -15.66 14.64
N THR A 181 -5.59 -15.61 13.61
CA THR A 181 -5.07 -16.81 12.94
C THR A 181 -3.76 -17.20 13.61
N ASN A 182 -3.77 -18.36 14.27
CA ASN A 182 -2.66 -18.98 15.00
C ASN A 182 -2.14 -18.14 16.18
N THR A 183 -2.71 -18.38 17.36
CA THR A 183 -2.04 -18.08 18.64
C THR A 183 -0.84 -19.03 18.78
N GLN A 184 0.33 -18.60 18.33
CA GLN A 184 1.57 -19.29 18.65
C GLN A 184 2.13 -18.67 19.93
N ARG A 185 2.48 -19.52 20.89
CA ARG A 185 3.32 -19.13 22.03
C ARG A 185 4.76 -19.21 21.55
N THR A 186 5.25 -18.15 20.93
CA THR A 186 6.68 -18.08 20.58
C THR A 186 7.48 -17.57 21.77
N SER A 187 8.67 -18.13 21.95
CA SER A 187 9.65 -17.59 22.90
C SER A 187 10.06 -16.19 22.43
N PHE A 188 9.96 -15.22 23.33
CA PHE A 188 10.49 -13.88 23.10
C PHE A 188 12.02 -13.89 23.30
N THR A 189 12.74 -13.12 22.48
CA THR A 189 14.16 -12.82 22.71
C THR A 189 14.33 -12.11 24.05
N THR A 190 15.50 -12.26 24.70
CA THR A 190 15.81 -11.65 26.00
C THR A 190 15.57 -10.13 26.01
N GLN A 191 15.96 -9.42 24.95
CA GLN A 191 15.72 -7.98 24.81
C GLN A 191 14.23 -7.61 24.81
N ILE A 192 13.41 -8.38 24.09
CA ILE A 192 11.96 -8.16 24.04
C ILE A 192 11.32 -8.49 25.39
N LYS A 193 11.78 -9.54 26.09
CA LYS A 193 11.32 -9.85 27.45
C LYS A 193 11.58 -8.69 28.39
N ASN A 194 12.75 -8.06 28.33
CA ASN A 194 13.08 -6.90 29.16
C ASN A 194 12.14 -5.72 28.86
N ILE A 195 11.90 -5.39 27.58
CA ILE A 195 10.97 -4.31 27.19
C ILE A 195 9.55 -4.57 27.72
N LEU A 196 9.08 -5.82 27.64
CA LEU A 196 7.77 -6.20 28.16
C LEU A 196 7.70 -6.12 29.68
N LEU A 197 8.75 -6.55 30.39
CA LEU A 197 8.83 -6.48 31.85
C LEU A 197 8.94 -5.03 32.34
N ASP A 198 9.68 -4.17 31.64
CA ASP A 198 9.81 -2.76 32.00
C ASP A 198 8.48 -2.02 31.83
N HIS A 199 7.73 -2.31 30.76
CA HIS A 199 6.46 -1.63 30.49
C HIS A 199 5.29 -2.19 31.32
N PHE A 200 5.19 -3.51 31.45
CA PHE A 200 4.05 -4.16 32.11
C PHE A 200 4.33 -4.58 33.56
N GLY A 201 5.58 -4.56 34.03
CA GLY A 201 5.98 -4.99 35.35
C GLY A 201 6.02 -6.52 35.50
N ARG A 202 5.43 -7.04 36.60
CA ARG A 202 5.43 -8.48 36.95
C ARG A 202 4.44 -9.31 36.13
N ILE A 203 4.49 -9.21 34.81
CA ILE A 203 3.69 -10.04 33.91
C ILE A 203 4.53 -11.23 33.44
N ASN A 204 3.92 -12.40 33.32
CA ASN A 204 4.52 -13.52 32.61
C ASN A 204 4.11 -13.40 31.12
N PRO A 205 4.99 -12.88 30.24
CA PRO A 205 4.61 -12.55 28.87
C PRO A 205 4.11 -13.75 28.06
N GLU A 206 4.47 -14.97 28.45
CA GLU A 206 4.06 -16.20 27.77
C GLU A 206 2.67 -16.70 28.21
N LYS A 207 2.19 -16.28 29.39
CA LYS A 207 0.87 -16.65 29.93
C LYS A 207 -0.18 -15.55 29.75
N ASP A 208 0.25 -14.31 29.90
CA ASP A 208 -0.67 -13.18 30.06
C ASP A 208 -0.88 -12.40 28.74
N LEU A 209 -0.04 -12.61 27.74
CA LEU A 209 -0.14 -11.94 26.44
C LEU A 209 -0.55 -12.91 25.33
N ILE A 210 -1.55 -12.50 24.55
CA ILE A 210 -1.98 -13.25 23.37
C ILE A 210 -1.31 -12.65 22.14
N GLN A 211 -0.60 -13.48 21.37
CA GLN A 211 -0.02 -13.09 20.09
C GLN A 211 -1.03 -13.30 18.95
N CYS A 212 -1.04 -12.38 17.98
CA CYS A 212 -1.74 -12.59 16.72
C CYS A 212 -0.89 -12.18 15.52
N ASN A 213 -1.20 -12.75 14.36
CA ASN A 213 -0.54 -12.37 13.10
C ASN A 213 -1.21 -11.18 12.42
N LYS A 214 -2.46 -10.88 12.78
CA LYS A 214 -3.28 -9.89 12.09
C LYS A 214 -4.22 -9.18 13.04
N LEU A 215 -4.25 -7.86 12.96
CA LEU A 215 -5.17 -7.00 13.70
C LEU A 215 -5.85 -6.03 12.73
N PHE A 216 -7.15 -5.80 12.92
CA PHE A 216 -7.81 -4.66 12.30
C PHE A 216 -8.18 -3.69 13.41
N HIS A 217 -7.65 -2.48 13.36
CA HIS A 217 -7.88 -1.46 14.37
C HIS A 217 -8.18 -0.13 13.68
N GLU A 218 -9.32 0.49 14.02
CA GLU A 218 -9.78 1.77 13.44
C GLU A 218 -9.74 1.82 11.90
N ASN A 219 -10.19 0.75 11.24
CA ASN A 219 -10.17 0.56 9.77
C ASN A 219 -8.77 0.40 9.14
N VAL A 220 -7.72 0.29 9.94
CA VAL A 220 -6.37 -0.03 9.48
C VAL A 220 -6.13 -1.52 9.67
N GLU A 221 -5.56 -2.15 8.64
CA GLU A 221 -5.15 -3.54 8.66
C GLU A 221 -3.67 -3.62 9.04
N TYR A 222 -3.38 -4.29 10.16
CA TYR A 222 -2.04 -4.57 10.68
C TYR A 222 -1.70 -6.05 10.52
N TYR A 223 -0.48 -6.34 10.08
CA TYR A 223 0.00 -7.70 9.86
C TYR A 223 1.42 -7.89 10.40
N ARG A 224 1.73 -9.07 10.95
CA ARG A 224 3.09 -9.40 11.40
C ARG A 224 4.09 -9.30 10.23
N SER A 225 5.28 -8.78 10.52
CA SER A 225 6.38 -8.53 9.57
C SER A 225 6.11 -7.46 8.52
N SER A 226 4.98 -6.75 8.59
CA SER A 226 4.72 -5.62 7.70
C SER A 226 5.30 -4.31 8.23
N VAL A 227 5.53 -3.38 7.31
CA VAL A 227 6.15 -2.07 7.58
C VAL A 227 5.12 -0.96 7.50
N TYR A 228 5.24 0.01 8.39
CA TYR A 228 4.46 1.24 8.37
C TYR A 228 5.39 2.44 8.46
N VAL A 229 4.94 3.55 7.92
CA VAL A 229 5.59 4.85 8.10
C VAL A 229 5.08 5.41 9.42
N LEU A 230 6.00 5.74 10.32
CA LEU A 230 5.68 6.31 11.63
C LEU A 230 5.62 7.83 11.58
N ASP A 231 6.64 8.42 10.96
CA ASP A 231 6.82 9.85 10.87
C ASP A 231 7.81 10.17 9.76
N LEU A 232 8.08 11.45 9.53
CA LEU A 232 9.18 11.90 8.69
C LEU A 232 10.25 12.58 9.53
N ARG A 233 11.51 12.40 9.12
CA ARG A 233 12.65 13.06 9.74
C ARG A 233 12.77 14.48 9.19
N ASP A 234 12.78 15.46 10.09
CA ASP A 234 13.17 16.84 9.78
C ASP A 234 14.70 16.96 9.58
N PRO A 235 15.19 17.76 8.61
CA PRO A 235 14.46 18.61 7.67
C PRO A 235 14.18 17.96 6.29
N ASP A 236 14.75 16.79 6.02
CA ASP A 236 14.78 16.20 4.66
C ASP A 236 13.51 15.43 4.27
N GLU A 237 12.48 15.42 5.14
CA GLU A 237 11.21 14.70 4.98
C GLU A 237 11.41 13.19 4.71
N GLN A 238 12.51 12.61 5.20
CA GLN A 238 12.82 11.20 5.01
C GLN A 238 11.89 10.32 5.87
N PRO A 239 11.22 9.31 5.30
CA PRO A 239 10.30 8.48 6.06
C PRO A 239 11.02 7.62 7.11
N ILE A 240 10.46 7.59 8.31
CA ILE A 240 10.84 6.70 9.40
C ILE A 240 9.93 5.47 9.34
N PHE A 241 10.53 4.32 9.06
CA PHE A 241 9.81 3.07 8.95
C PHE A 241 9.87 2.27 10.24
N ALA A 242 8.80 1.53 10.52
CA ALA A 242 8.80 0.52 11.57
C ALA A 242 8.17 -0.78 11.09
N GLN A 243 8.85 -1.87 11.37
CA GLN A 243 8.37 -3.21 11.10
C GLN A 243 7.68 -3.80 12.32
N ILE A 244 6.47 -4.32 12.16
CA ILE A 244 5.75 -5.01 13.24
C ILE A 244 6.37 -6.40 13.43
N ILE A 245 7.04 -6.62 14.55
CA ILE A 245 7.57 -7.94 14.92
C ILE A 245 6.47 -8.78 15.56
N TYR A 246 5.78 -8.25 16.58
CA TYR A 246 4.68 -8.95 17.24
C TYR A 246 3.47 -8.04 17.42
N ILE A 247 2.28 -8.63 17.28
CA ILE A 247 1.04 -8.01 17.71
C ILE A 247 0.57 -8.73 18.96
N LEU A 248 0.45 -7.99 20.05
CA LEU A 248 0.15 -8.49 21.38
C LEU A 248 -1.17 -7.95 21.88
N LYS A 249 -1.91 -8.78 22.61
CA LYS A 249 -3.09 -8.38 23.34
C LYS A 249 -2.86 -8.61 24.83
N ASN A 250 -3.04 -7.56 25.63
CA ASN A 250 -3.25 -7.65 27.07
C ASN A 250 -4.77 -7.56 27.35
N ASN A 251 -5.21 -7.83 28.58
CA ASN A 251 -6.62 -7.97 28.98
C ASN A 251 -7.54 -6.85 28.45
N GLU A 252 -7.05 -5.63 28.25
CA GLU A 252 -7.86 -4.49 27.78
C GLU A 252 -7.37 -3.84 26.47
N LYS A 253 -6.10 -4.01 26.07
CA LYS A 253 -5.49 -3.23 24.97
C LYS A 253 -4.59 -4.05 24.05
N TRP A 254 -4.47 -3.56 22.82
CA TRP A 254 -3.56 -4.07 21.81
C TRP A 254 -2.25 -3.28 21.83
N TRP A 255 -1.15 -3.99 21.61
CA TRP A 255 0.20 -3.44 21.57
C TRP A 255 0.97 -4.05 20.41
N PHE A 256 1.90 -3.27 19.86
CA PHE A 256 2.84 -3.73 18.85
C PHE A 256 4.25 -3.73 19.43
N ILE A 257 4.97 -4.83 19.26
CA ILE A 257 6.43 -4.78 19.32
C ILE A 257 6.90 -4.46 17.91
N ILE A 258 7.55 -3.32 17.77
CA ILE A 258 8.05 -2.83 16.50
C ILE A 258 9.58 -2.77 16.53
N ASP A 259 10.18 -2.96 15.37
CA ASP A 259 11.57 -2.61 15.12
C ASP A 259 11.60 -1.34 14.29
N THR A 260 12.23 -0.28 14.81
CA THR A 260 12.41 0.98 14.06
C THR A 260 13.55 0.79 13.08
N LEU A 261 13.23 0.82 11.79
CA LEU A 261 14.19 0.59 10.72
C LEU A 261 14.98 1.87 10.44
N GLU A 262 16.29 1.71 10.23
CA GLU A 262 17.14 2.78 9.73
C GLU A 262 16.93 2.94 8.23
N THR A 263 16.51 4.12 7.79
CA THR A 263 16.40 4.46 6.37
C THR A 263 17.76 4.90 5.84
N ILE A 264 18.38 4.06 5.02
CA ILE A 264 19.73 4.30 4.46
C ILE A 264 19.66 5.39 3.39
N GLY A 265 18.69 5.30 2.48
CA GLY A 265 18.54 6.24 1.37
C GLY A 265 17.43 5.85 0.40
N TYR A 266 17.20 6.70 -0.60
CA TYR A 266 16.28 6.39 -1.71
C TYR A 266 17.07 5.93 -2.92
N ASP A 267 16.79 4.72 -3.41
CA ASP A 267 17.37 4.20 -4.64
C ASP A 267 16.51 4.65 -5.83
N GLU A 268 17.02 5.59 -6.62
CA GLU A 268 16.36 6.12 -7.82
C GLU A 268 16.23 5.10 -8.96
N SER A 269 17.08 4.07 -8.99
CA SER A 269 16.97 3.01 -9.99
C SER A 269 15.82 2.07 -9.68
N LEU A 270 15.62 1.76 -8.39
CA LEU A 270 14.56 0.88 -7.92
C LEU A 270 13.24 1.60 -7.59
N CYS A 271 13.28 2.93 -7.49
CA CYS A 271 12.19 3.77 -6.98
C CYS A 271 11.67 3.25 -5.62
N SER A 272 12.60 2.99 -4.70
CA SER A 272 12.32 2.39 -3.40
C SER A 272 13.29 2.87 -2.33
N TRP A 273 12.84 2.87 -1.07
CA TRP A 273 13.66 3.22 0.08
C TRP A 273 14.43 2.00 0.55
N GLU A 274 15.74 2.13 0.69
CA GLU A 274 16.58 1.13 1.34
C GLU A 274 16.47 1.28 2.86
N VAL A 275 16.19 0.18 3.54
CA VAL A 275 15.98 0.13 4.98
C VAL A 275 16.79 -0.99 5.61
N LYS A 276 17.21 -0.80 6.86
CA LYS A 276 17.97 -1.79 7.62
C LYS A 276 17.42 -1.92 9.04
N SER A 277 17.29 -3.17 9.50
CA SER A 277 16.98 -3.45 10.89
C SER A 277 18.19 -3.16 11.77
N MET A 278 17.96 -2.47 12.88
CA MET A 278 18.98 -2.16 13.88
C MET A 278 18.78 -2.98 15.17
N ASP A 279 17.85 -3.95 15.14
CA ASP A 279 17.40 -4.72 16.31
C ASP A 279 17.00 -3.82 17.50
N ARG A 280 16.41 -2.66 17.20
CA ARG A 280 15.97 -1.66 18.19
C ARG A 280 14.47 -1.78 18.39
N PHE A 281 14.11 -2.73 19.25
CA PHE A 281 12.71 -2.99 19.56
C PHE A 281 12.12 -1.95 20.51
N SER A 282 10.88 -1.56 20.25
CA SER A 282 10.07 -0.73 21.14
C SER A 282 8.63 -1.21 21.19
N LEU A 283 7.93 -0.87 22.26
CA LEU A 283 6.51 -1.15 22.41
C LEU A 283 5.70 0.08 21.96
N MET A 284 4.70 -0.13 21.09
CA MET A 284 3.88 0.95 20.56
C MET A 284 2.39 0.63 20.59
N ASP A 285 1.58 1.64 20.90
CA ASP A 285 0.13 1.58 20.81
C ASP A 285 -0.30 1.72 19.33
N PRO A 286 -1.25 0.89 18.82
CA PRO A 286 -1.80 1.02 17.48
C PRO A 286 -2.31 2.42 17.11
N HIS A 287 -2.72 3.24 18.09
CA HIS A 287 -3.17 4.61 17.82
C HIS A 287 -2.06 5.52 17.30
N HIS A 288 -0.80 5.21 17.57
CA HIS A 288 0.36 5.98 17.11
C HIS A 288 0.84 5.58 15.69
N MET A 289 0.31 4.50 15.10
CA MET A 289 0.68 4.04 13.74
C MET A 289 -0.26 4.59 12.64
N LYS A 290 -0.51 5.91 12.64
CA LYS A 290 -1.55 6.53 11.77
C LYS A 290 -1.02 7.41 10.64
N TYR A 291 0.29 7.56 10.49
CA TYR A 291 0.84 8.44 9.46
C TYR A 291 0.50 7.95 8.04
N TYR A 292 0.66 6.65 7.78
CA TYR A 292 0.22 6.03 6.53
C TYR A 292 -0.58 4.74 6.79
N TYR A 293 -1.89 4.80 6.52
CA TYR A 293 -2.85 3.74 6.86
C TYR A 293 -2.74 2.44 6.04
N LYS A 294 -1.75 2.32 5.16
CA LYS A 294 -1.55 1.12 4.34
C LYS A 294 -0.24 0.46 4.75
N GLY A 295 -0.32 -0.80 5.18
CA GLY A 295 0.86 -1.61 5.44
C GLY A 295 1.66 -1.86 4.17
N LEU A 296 2.97 -1.88 4.32
CA LEU A 296 3.96 -2.06 3.28
C LEU A 296 4.70 -3.39 3.49
N ASP A 297 5.23 -3.91 2.39
CA ASP A 297 6.01 -5.14 2.36
C ASP A 297 7.49 -4.78 2.13
N ILE A 298 8.40 -5.58 2.71
CA ILE A 298 9.85 -5.48 2.48
C ILE A 298 10.23 -6.47 1.36
N TYR A 299 11.13 -6.04 0.49
CA TYR A 299 11.70 -6.84 -0.58
C TYR A 299 13.23 -6.89 -0.46
N GLU A 300 13.79 -8.09 -0.41
CA GLU A 300 15.24 -8.30 -0.30
C GLU A 300 15.88 -8.43 -1.69
N LEU A 301 16.94 -7.67 -1.94
CA LEU A 301 17.75 -7.70 -3.15
C LEU A 301 19.23 -7.59 -2.77
N LYS A 302 20.06 -8.57 -3.17
CA LYS A 302 21.53 -8.56 -2.99
C LYS A 302 21.98 -8.17 -1.56
N ASN A 303 21.29 -8.70 -0.53
CA ASN A 303 21.49 -8.45 0.91
C ASN A 303 21.01 -7.09 1.45
N SER A 304 20.37 -6.26 0.63
CA SER A 304 19.70 -5.03 1.05
C SER A 304 18.19 -5.22 1.05
N SER A 305 17.50 -4.50 1.95
CA SER A 305 16.05 -4.55 2.12
C SER A 305 15.41 -3.27 1.63
N PHE A 306 14.36 -3.39 0.82
CA PHE A 306 13.71 -2.27 0.15
C PHE A 306 12.23 -2.20 0.45
N VAL A 307 11.73 -0.97 0.63
CA VAL A 307 10.30 -0.67 0.80
C VAL A 307 9.85 0.24 -0.34
N SER A 308 8.82 -0.17 -1.08
CA SER A 308 8.26 0.63 -2.17
C SER A 308 6.77 0.93 -1.94
N PHE A 309 6.42 2.20 -2.12
CA PHE A 309 5.06 2.71 -2.05
C PHE A 309 4.89 3.89 -3.01
N THR A 310 3.64 4.17 -3.40
CA THR A 310 3.29 5.23 -4.35
C THR A 310 2.58 6.38 -3.66
N ALA A 311 3.34 7.25 -3.03
CA ALA A 311 2.91 8.52 -2.44
C ALA A 311 4.17 9.30 -2.05
N ARG A 312 4.08 10.62 -2.06
CA ARG A 312 5.04 11.52 -1.40
C ARG A 312 4.47 11.93 -0.05
N PHE A 313 5.30 11.90 0.97
CA PHE A 313 4.92 12.31 2.31
C PHE A 313 5.47 13.70 2.62
N THR A 314 4.83 14.36 3.58
CA THR A 314 5.07 15.77 3.91
C THR A 314 4.78 16.04 5.38
N LEU A 315 5.60 16.85 6.04
CA LEU A 315 5.38 17.23 7.45
C LEU A 315 4.28 18.30 7.65
N TYR A 316 3.82 18.92 6.56
CA TYR A 316 2.87 20.06 6.57
C TYR A 316 1.90 20.00 5.40
#